data_AF-A0A1J4KQZ7-F1
#
_entry.id   AF-A0A1J4KQZ7-F1
#
_cell.length_a   1.000
_cell.length_b   1.000
_cell.length_c   1.000
_cell.angle_alpha   90.00
_cell.angle_beta   90.00
_cell.angle_gamma   90.00
#
_symmetry.space_group_name_H-M   'P 1'
#
loop_
_entity.id
_entity.type
_entity.pdbx_description
1 polymer ?
#
loop_
_entity_poly.entity_id
_entity_poly.type
_entity_poly.pdbx_seq_one_letter_code
_entity_poly.pdbx_strand_id
1 'polypeptide(L)'
;MFHNPTLFPAVTKIIELLSTSSEAATILRPHLSNLRDELHGLPVKDNLLNQFNPQEIHNVANIGGIVDNHEDEVNLEERRLLQEAKESMTNMGALQYLEKLQSEYHLNTARLRQFSAVLAGKCGIETQSTQFKSLDGIYRWFDTNWEIIEPFTVGILIVNCEPK
;
A
#
# COMPACT_ATOMS: atom_id res chain seq x y z
N MET A 1 14.29 -3.55 -23.92
CA MET A 1 12.85 -3.74 -24.18
C MET A 1 12.17 -4.00 -22.85
N PHE A 2 11.45 -3.02 -22.30
CA PHE A 2 10.68 -3.18 -21.07
C PHE A 2 9.31 -3.77 -21.43
N HIS A 3 9.15 -5.08 -21.24
CA HIS A 3 7.82 -5.69 -21.20
C HIS A 3 7.34 -5.65 -19.76
N ASN A 4 6.41 -4.75 -19.45
CA ASN A 4 5.72 -4.76 -18.18
C ASN A 4 4.62 -5.84 -18.26
N PRO A 5 4.74 -6.97 -17.54
CA PRO A 5 3.90 -8.15 -17.73
C PRO A 5 2.43 -7.95 -17.34
N THR A 6 2.10 -6.84 -16.67
CA THR A 6 0.75 -6.49 -16.21
C THR A 6 0.05 -5.46 -17.11
N LEU A 7 0.79 -4.70 -17.90
CA LEU A 7 0.20 -3.74 -18.85
C LEU A 7 -0.51 -4.46 -19.99
N PHE A 8 0.07 -5.53 -20.51
CA PHE A 8 -0.52 -6.27 -21.63
C PHE A 8 -1.89 -6.87 -21.27
N PRO A 9 -2.04 -7.62 -20.16
CA PRO A 9 -3.33 -8.16 -19.74
C PRO A 9 -4.39 -7.07 -19.44
N ALA A 10 -3.98 -5.96 -18.83
CA ALA A 10 -4.88 -4.85 -18.53
C ALA A 10 -5.37 -4.15 -19.82
N VAL A 11 -4.45 -3.89 -20.76
CA VAL A 11 -4.78 -3.30 -22.07
C VAL A 11 -5.65 -4.26 -22.89
N THR A 12 -5.35 -5.55 -22.89
CA THR A 12 -6.17 -6.56 -23.56
C THR A 12 -7.59 -6.59 -23.00
N LYS A 13 -7.76 -6.55 -21.68
CA LYS A 13 -9.07 -6.54 -21.02
C LYS A 13 -9.86 -5.26 -21.31
N ILE A 14 -9.18 -4.10 -21.39
CA ILE A 14 -9.81 -2.84 -21.79
C ILE A 14 -10.27 -2.91 -23.27
N ILE A 15 -9.43 -3.41 -24.18
CA ILE A 15 -9.79 -3.57 -25.60
C ILE A 15 -10.96 -4.54 -25.77
N GLU A 16 -10.97 -5.64 -25.01
CA GLU A 16 -12.05 -6.62 -24.99
C GLU A 16 -13.37 -5.99 -24.52
N LEU A 17 -13.34 -5.21 -23.44
CA LEU A 17 -14.53 -4.50 -22.92
C LEU A 17 -15.06 -3.45 -23.90
N LEU A 18 -14.17 -2.72 -24.59
CA LEU A 18 -14.55 -1.75 -25.62
C LEU A 18 -15.18 -2.42 -26.86
N SER A 19 -14.82 -3.68 -27.13
CA SER A 19 -15.27 -4.43 -28.32
C SER A 19 -16.56 -5.22 -28.07
N THR A 20 -16.82 -5.61 -26.82
CA THR A 20 -17.91 -6.51 -26.44
C THR A 20 -19.11 -5.80 -25.80
N SER A 21 -18.95 -4.57 -25.29
CA SER A 21 -20.02 -3.82 -24.64
C SER A 21 -20.06 -2.37 -25.12
N SER A 22 -21.18 -1.96 -25.76
CA SER A 22 -21.40 -0.57 -26.18
C SER A 22 -21.52 0.38 -24.99
N GLU A 23 -22.03 -0.11 -23.86
CA GLU A 23 -22.18 0.63 -22.61
C GLU A 23 -20.81 0.85 -21.95
N ALA A 24 -19.97 -0.19 -21.87
CA ALA A 24 -18.59 -0.07 -21.40
C ALA A 24 -17.78 0.87 -22.32
N ALA A 25 -17.99 0.82 -23.64
CA ALA A 25 -17.36 1.73 -24.58
C ALA A 25 -17.76 3.20 -24.38
N THR A 26 -19.02 3.45 -24.01
CA THR A 26 -19.52 4.80 -23.73
C THR A 26 -18.89 5.37 -22.45
N ILE A 27 -18.67 4.52 -21.44
CA ILE A 27 -18.05 4.89 -20.16
C ILE A 27 -16.52 5.04 -20.29
N LEU A 28 -15.85 4.11 -20.97
CA LEU A 28 -14.37 4.05 -20.98
C LEU A 28 -13.73 5.01 -21.98
N ARG A 29 -14.37 5.33 -23.11
CA ARG A 29 -13.79 6.22 -24.13
C ARG A 29 -13.40 7.62 -23.62
N PRO A 30 -14.22 8.32 -22.81
CA PRO A 30 -13.84 9.61 -22.22
C PRO A 30 -12.60 9.50 -21.34
N HIS A 31 -12.52 8.48 -20.48
CA HIS A 31 -11.37 8.27 -19.58
C HIS A 31 -10.08 7.95 -20.35
N LEU A 32 -10.18 7.15 -21.42
CA LEU A 32 -9.03 6.85 -22.29
C LEU A 32 -8.60 8.05 -23.12
N SER A 33 -9.53 8.91 -23.54
CA SER A 33 -9.19 10.19 -24.19
C SER A 33 -8.49 11.13 -23.22
N ASN A 34 -8.97 11.26 -21.98
CA ASN A 34 -8.34 12.08 -20.95
C ASN A 34 -6.93 11.57 -20.63
N LEU A 35 -6.76 10.26 -20.44
CA LEU A 35 -5.45 9.65 -20.21
C LEU A 35 -4.50 9.89 -21.40
N ARG A 36 -5.00 9.79 -22.63
CA ARG A 36 -4.23 10.12 -23.83
C ARG A 36 -3.79 11.59 -23.81
N ASP A 37 -4.71 12.50 -23.52
CA ASP A 37 -4.45 13.94 -23.55
C ASP A 37 -3.48 14.35 -22.41
N GLU A 38 -3.55 13.68 -21.25
CA GLU A 38 -2.60 13.80 -20.14
C GLU A 38 -1.19 13.28 -20.52
N LEU A 39 -1.12 12.13 -21.19
CA LEU A 39 0.15 11.55 -21.66
C LEU A 39 0.81 12.36 -22.78
N HIS A 40 0.01 13.03 -23.60
CA HIS A 40 0.52 13.91 -24.67
C HIS A 40 0.81 15.34 -24.19
N GLY A 41 0.29 15.75 -23.02
CA GLY A 41 0.39 17.12 -22.51
C GLY A 41 1.52 17.42 -21.51
N LEU A 42 2.25 16.43 -21.01
CA LEU A 42 3.21 16.63 -19.92
C LEU A 42 4.69 16.55 -20.36
N PRO A 43 5.50 17.61 -20.20
CA PRO A 43 6.92 17.46 -19.93
C PRO A 43 7.10 17.02 -18.48
N VAL A 44 8.01 16.08 -18.25
CA VAL A 44 8.30 15.46 -16.95
C VAL A 44 8.68 16.52 -15.90
N LYS A 45 7.74 16.89 -15.01
CA LYS A 45 7.90 17.15 -13.57
C LYS A 45 6.67 17.84 -12.95
N ASP A 46 6.41 17.46 -11.70
CA ASP A 46 5.64 18.14 -10.66
C ASP A 46 4.09 18.04 -10.63
N ASN A 47 3.63 17.35 -9.57
CA ASN A 47 2.50 17.68 -8.70
C ASN A 47 1.14 18.04 -9.32
N LEU A 48 0.22 17.08 -9.45
CA LEU A 48 -1.22 17.37 -9.57
C LEU A 48 -2.12 16.27 -8.96
N LEU A 49 -2.09 16.13 -7.62
CA LEU A 49 -3.20 15.49 -6.87
C LEU A 49 -3.68 16.36 -5.70
N ASN A 50 -3.62 17.68 -5.85
CA ASN A 50 -4.40 18.61 -5.04
C ASN A 50 -5.17 19.53 -5.98
N GLN A 51 -6.40 19.13 -6.34
CA GLN A 51 -7.51 20.05 -6.62
C GLN A 51 -8.81 19.26 -6.88
N PHE A 52 -9.44 18.82 -5.80
CA PHE A 52 -10.90 18.83 -5.72
C PHE A 52 -11.29 19.44 -4.37
N ASN A 53 -11.65 20.73 -4.37
CA ASN A 53 -12.90 21.14 -3.76
C ASN A 53 -13.36 22.51 -4.30
N PRO A 54 -14.55 22.61 -4.94
CA PRO A 54 -15.12 23.88 -5.34
C PRO A 54 -15.92 24.49 -4.18
N GLN A 55 -15.55 25.71 -3.80
CA GLN A 55 -16.37 26.71 -3.09
C GLN A 55 -17.05 26.31 -1.77
N GLU A 56 -16.56 26.91 -0.69
CA GLU A 56 -17.18 27.23 0.63
C GLU A 56 -16.03 27.13 1.65
N ILE A 57 -15.60 28.13 2.42
CA ILE A 57 -16.30 29.19 3.14
C ILE A 57 -15.31 30.36 3.35
N HIS A 58 -15.81 31.58 3.22
CA HIS A 58 -15.18 32.85 3.57
C HIS A 58 -14.61 32.91 5.01
N ASN A 59 -13.57 33.73 5.18
CA ASN A 59 -13.01 34.24 6.44
C ASN A 59 -12.31 33.16 7.30
N VAL A 60 -11.08 33.32 7.75
CA VAL A 60 -10.61 34.40 8.63
C VAL A 60 -9.11 34.60 8.43
N ALA A 61 -8.72 35.87 8.40
CA ALA A 61 -7.35 36.33 8.36
C ALA A 61 -6.58 36.04 9.66
N ASN A 62 -5.26 35.98 9.50
CA ASN A 62 -4.28 36.56 10.40
C ASN A 62 -3.78 35.73 11.61
N ILE A 63 -2.45 35.85 11.80
CA ILE A 63 -1.65 35.62 13.02
C ILE A 63 -1.17 34.18 13.30
N GLY A 64 0.06 33.91 12.84
CA GLY A 64 1.18 33.61 13.74
C GLY A 64 1.38 32.18 14.22
N GLY A 65 2.64 31.73 14.17
CA GLY A 65 3.13 30.66 15.03
C GLY A 65 3.65 29.45 14.29
N ILE A 66 4.98 29.41 14.13
CA ILE A 66 5.77 28.21 13.84
C ILE A 66 5.63 27.26 15.03
N VAL A 67 4.95 26.11 14.91
CA VAL A 67 5.19 24.90 15.71
C VAL A 67 4.68 23.67 14.93
N ASP A 68 5.54 22.65 14.80
CA ASP A 68 5.30 21.23 14.48
C ASP A 68 4.33 20.84 13.35
N ASN A 69 4.88 20.43 12.20
CA ASN A 69 4.15 19.73 11.13
C ASN A 69 4.91 18.54 10.52
N HIS A 70 6.03 18.09 11.11
CA HIS A 70 6.83 17.00 10.53
C HIS A 70 6.45 15.58 11.01
N GLU A 71 5.69 15.44 12.10
CA GLU A 71 5.22 14.11 12.55
C GLU A 71 3.96 13.64 11.79
N ASP A 72 3.08 14.58 11.39
CA ASP A 72 1.83 14.25 10.71
C ASP A 72 2.04 13.78 9.25
N GLU A 73 3.04 14.31 8.54
CA GLU A 73 3.38 13.87 7.18
C GLU A 73 3.96 12.45 7.14
N VAL A 74 4.80 12.09 8.12
CA VAL A 74 5.41 10.74 8.22
C VAL A 74 4.34 9.70 8.50
N ASN A 75 3.36 10.03 9.34
CA ASN A 75 2.22 9.16 9.64
C ASN A 75 1.29 8.99 8.42
N LEU A 76 1.12 10.03 7.60
CA LEU A 76 0.26 9.96 6.41
C LEU A 76 0.85 9.03 5.33
N GLU A 77 2.16 9.13 5.07
CA GLU A 77 2.82 8.26 4.09
C GLU A 77 2.91 6.81 4.57
N GLU A 78 3.18 6.58 5.86
CA GLU A 78 3.17 5.22 6.42
C GLU A 78 1.78 4.58 6.34
N ARG A 79 0.71 5.36 6.58
CA ARG A 79 -0.68 4.91 6.38
C ARG A 79 -1.00 4.60 4.92
N ARG A 80 -0.50 5.39 3.98
CA ARG A 80 -0.67 5.15 2.55
C ARG A 80 0.00 3.85 2.12
N LEU A 81 1.26 3.65 2.53
CA LEU A 81 2.03 2.43 2.24
C LEU A 81 1.39 1.20 2.89
N LEU A 82 0.84 1.34 4.10
CA LEU A 82 0.03 0.31 4.75
C LEU A 82 -1.15 -0.10 3.88
N GLN A 83 -1.94 0.86 3.42
CA GLN A 83 -3.14 0.61 2.64
C GLN A 83 -2.81 -0.08 1.31
N GLU A 84 -1.80 0.41 0.59
CA GLU A 84 -1.33 -0.21 -0.66
C GLU A 84 -0.84 -1.65 -0.44
N ALA A 85 -0.06 -1.89 0.62
CA ALA A 85 0.42 -3.23 0.95
C ALA A 85 -0.73 -4.19 1.25
N LYS A 86 -1.74 -3.74 2.02
CA LYS A 86 -2.95 -4.53 2.33
C LYS A 86 -3.74 -4.88 1.07
N GLU A 87 -3.95 -3.92 0.19
CA GLU A 87 -4.69 -4.11 -1.08
C GLU A 87 -3.99 -5.08 -2.04
N SER A 88 -2.66 -5.21 -1.92
CA SER A 88 -1.86 -6.12 -2.73
C SER A 88 -1.81 -7.57 -2.23
N MET A 89 -2.24 -7.84 -0.99
CA MET A 89 -2.21 -9.19 -0.41
C MET A 89 -3.33 -10.07 -0.97
N THR A 90 -3.00 -11.33 -1.23
CA THR A 90 -3.95 -12.33 -1.74
C THR A 90 -4.46 -13.26 -0.64
N ASN A 91 -3.70 -13.43 0.44
CA ASN A 91 -3.99 -14.31 1.55
C ASN A 91 -4.65 -13.55 2.72
N MET A 92 -5.93 -13.82 2.90
CA MET A 92 -6.74 -13.16 3.93
C MET A 92 -6.30 -13.51 5.36
N GLY A 93 -5.80 -14.72 5.59
CA GLY A 93 -5.30 -15.13 6.92
C GLY A 93 -4.03 -14.36 7.31
N ALA A 94 -3.11 -14.22 6.36
CA ALA A 94 -1.90 -13.42 6.53
C ALA A 94 -2.22 -11.95 6.81
N LEU A 95 -3.18 -11.39 6.08
CA LEU A 95 -3.64 -10.01 6.27
C LEU A 95 -4.23 -9.82 7.68
N GLN A 96 -5.18 -10.66 8.09
CA GLN A 96 -5.80 -10.59 9.41
C GLN A 96 -4.78 -10.72 10.54
N TYR A 97 -3.80 -11.60 10.37
CA TYR A 97 -2.74 -11.77 11.36
C TYR A 97 -1.85 -10.52 11.46
N LEU A 98 -1.43 -9.94 10.33
CA LEU A 98 -0.64 -8.70 10.35
C LEU A 98 -1.41 -7.52 10.93
N GLU A 99 -2.70 -7.41 10.65
CA GLU A 99 -3.56 -6.41 11.27
C GLU A 99 -3.66 -6.59 12.79
N LYS A 100 -3.80 -7.84 13.25
CA LYS A 100 -3.75 -8.17 14.68
C LYS A 100 -2.43 -7.72 15.33
N LEU A 101 -1.30 -8.02 14.69
CA LEU A 101 0.04 -7.61 15.15
C LEU A 101 0.16 -6.09 15.31
N GLN A 102 -0.40 -5.32 14.40
CA GLN A 102 -0.34 -3.86 14.42
C GLN A 102 -1.34 -3.23 15.38
N SER A 103 -2.58 -3.73 15.40
CA SER A 103 -3.67 -3.12 16.16
C SER A 103 -3.70 -3.55 17.62
N GLU A 104 -3.55 -4.86 17.90
CA GLU A 104 -3.61 -5.40 19.26
C GLU A 104 -2.26 -5.30 19.98
N TYR A 105 -1.16 -5.51 19.26
CA TYR A 105 0.19 -5.53 19.85
C TYR A 105 1.01 -4.27 19.56
N HIS A 106 0.43 -3.29 18.85
CA HIS A 106 1.06 -2.01 18.53
C HIS A 106 2.46 -2.15 17.90
N LEU A 107 2.64 -3.18 17.06
CA LEU A 107 3.91 -3.41 16.38
C LEU A 107 4.07 -2.43 15.23
N ASN A 108 4.97 -1.46 15.39
CA ASN A 108 5.40 -0.59 14.28
C ASN A 108 6.23 -1.37 13.24
N THR A 109 6.51 -0.74 12.10
CA THR A 109 7.24 -1.35 10.98
C THR A 109 8.60 -1.94 11.39
N ALA A 110 9.33 -1.28 12.29
CA ALA A 110 10.62 -1.76 12.78
C ALA A 110 10.49 -3.04 13.62
N ARG A 111 9.46 -3.13 14.47
CA ARG A 111 9.17 -4.33 15.26
C ARG A 111 8.62 -5.46 14.41
N LEU A 112 7.77 -5.15 13.43
CA LEU A 112 7.30 -6.12 12.45
C LEU A 112 8.47 -6.76 11.72
N ARG A 113 9.44 -5.95 11.24
CA ARG A 113 10.67 -6.47 10.63
C ARG A 113 11.40 -7.47 11.53
N GLN A 114 11.62 -7.11 12.79
CA GLN A 114 12.29 -8.00 13.76
C GLN A 114 11.48 -9.28 13.99
N PHE A 115 10.17 -9.13 14.18
CA PHE A 115 9.24 -10.24 14.36
C PHE A 115 9.26 -11.19 13.16
N SER A 116 9.17 -10.68 11.93
CA SER A 116 9.20 -11.47 10.69
C SER A 116 10.49 -12.27 10.57
N ALA A 117 11.64 -11.67 10.90
CA ALA A 117 12.92 -12.37 10.87
C ALA A 117 12.99 -13.51 11.89
N VAL A 118 12.49 -13.28 13.12
CA VAL A 118 12.41 -14.32 14.16
C VAL A 118 11.47 -15.44 13.74
N LEU A 119 10.29 -15.09 13.22
CA LEU A 119 9.28 -16.04 12.75
C LEU A 119 9.82 -16.90 11.61
N ALA A 120 10.49 -16.30 10.64
CA ALA A 120 11.11 -17.03 9.54
C ALA A 120 12.14 -18.06 10.06
N GLY A 121 12.98 -17.67 11.02
CA GLY A 121 13.91 -18.57 11.67
C GLY A 121 13.22 -19.73 12.41
N LYS A 122 12.05 -19.49 13.02
CA LYS A 122 11.25 -20.54 13.67
C LYS A 122 10.60 -21.49 12.68
N CYS A 123 10.17 -20.98 11.53
CA CYS A 123 9.59 -21.76 10.45
C CYS A 123 10.63 -22.45 9.55
N GLY A 124 11.93 -22.21 9.77
CA GLY A 124 13.00 -22.76 8.93
C GLY A 124 13.03 -22.17 7.51
N ILE A 125 12.50 -20.96 7.33
CA ILE A 125 12.45 -20.28 6.04
C ILE A 125 13.72 -19.44 5.89
N GLU A 126 14.48 -19.69 4.81
CA GLU A 126 15.61 -18.84 4.48
C GLU A 126 15.14 -17.44 4.09
N THR A 127 15.75 -16.43 4.71
CA THR A 127 15.40 -15.03 4.45
C THR A 127 16.59 -14.28 3.86
N GLN A 128 16.28 -13.34 2.99
CA GLN A 128 17.23 -12.37 2.47
C GLN A 128 17.05 -11.05 3.21
N SER A 129 18.15 -10.37 3.53
CA SER A 129 18.16 -9.09 4.25
C SER A 129 17.36 -7.98 3.55
N THR A 130 17.07 -8.13 2.26
CA THR A 130 16.27 -7.21 1.45
C THR A 130 14.76 -7.38 1.63
N GLN A 131 14.29 -8.58 2.00
CA GLN A 131 12.85 -8.91 2.05
C GLN A 131 12.10 -8.08 3.09
N PHE A 132 12.75 -7.75 4.22
CA PHE A 132 12.10 -7.02 5.32
C PHE A 132 12.46 -5.53 5.37
N LYS A 133 13.07 -4.96 4.32
CA LYS A 133 13.48 -3.54 4.31
C LYS A 133 12.31 -2.57 4.31
N SER A 134 11.19 -2.97 3.70
CA SER A 134 9.98 -2.16 3.57
C SER A 134 8.77 -2.90 4.12
N LEU A 135 7.73 -2.16 4.49
CA LEU A 135 6.46 -2.74 4.92
C LEU A 135 5.82 -3.63 3.83
N ASP A 136 5.78 -3.17 2.57
CA ASP A 136 5.31 -3.98 1.43
C ASP A 136 6.07 -5.32 1.33
N GLY A 137 7.39 -5.27 1.44
CA GLY A 137 8.23 -6.48 1.49
C GLY A 137 7.88 -7.45 2.62
N ILE A 138 7.56 -6.95 3.81
CA ILE A 138 7.08 -7.77 4.94
C ILE A 138 5.73 -8.41 4.59
N TYR A 139 4.79 -7.63 4.06
CA TYR A 139 3.45 -8.10 3.71
C TYR A 139 3.49 -9.18 2.62
N ARG A 140 4.24 -8.94 1.54
CA ARG A 140 4.44 -9.93 0.46
C ARG A 140 5.10 -11.20 0.94
N TRP A 141 6.05 -11.09 1.88
CA TRP A 141 6.69 -12.27 2.46
C TRP A 141 5.69 -13.11 3.24
N PHE A 142 4.84 -12.50 4.07
CA PHE A 142 3.76 -13.21 4.75
C PHE A 142 2.76 -13.81 3.77
N ASP A 143 2.37 -13.07 2.73
CA ASP A 143 1.44 -13.53 1.70
C ASP A 143 1.95 -14.81 1.00
N THR A 144 3.25 -14.81 0.66
CA THR A 144 3.90 -15.93 -0.04
C THR A 144 4.10 -17.15 0.85
N ASN A 145 4.39 -16.94 2.14
CA ASN A 145 4.81 -18.02 3.05
C ASN A 145 3.71 -18.42 4.05
N TRP A 146 2.48 -17.93 3.87
CA TRP A 146 1.43 -18.07 4.88
C TRP A 146 1.16 -19.52 5.26
N GLU A 147 1.09 -20.44 4.30
CA GLU A 147 0.82 -21.85 4.57
C GLU A 147 1.85 -22.50 5.52
N ILE A 148 3.10 -22.03 5.47
CA ILE A 148 4.18 -22.51 6.35
C ILE A 148 4.12 -21.81 7.70
N ILE A 149 3.74 -20.53 7.71
CA ILE A 149 3.74 -19.67 8.90
C ILE A 149 2.53 -19.96 9.79
N GLU A 150 1.34 -20.12 9.20
CA GLU A 150 0.05 -20.19 9.87
C GLU A 150 0.03 -21.12 11.09
N PRO A 151 0.55 -22.37 11.01
CA PRO A 151 0.54 -23.29 12.16
C PRO A 151 1.33 -22.78 13.37
N PHE A 152 2.32 -21.92 13.16
CA PHE A 152 3.15 -21.35 14.22
C PHE A 152 2.53 -20.12 14.85
N THR A 153 1.58 -19.46 14.17
CA THR A 153 0.98 -18.20 14.66
C THR A 153 0.09 -18.39 15.88
N VAL A 154 -0.52 -19.56 16.04
CA VAL A 154 -1.48 -19.88 17.11
C VAL A 154 -0.82 -19.91 18.50
N GLY A 155 0.47 -20.25 18.58
CA GLY A 155 1.20 -20.39 19.85
C GLY A 155 2.08 -19.21 20.24
N ILE A 156 2.12 -18.14 19.43
CA ILE A 156 3.03 -17.01 19.66
C ILE A 156 2.43 -16.04 20.69
N LEU A 157 3.14 -15.86 21.80
CA LEU A 157 2.87 -14.83 22.80
C LEU A 157 3.80 -13.64 22.56
N ILE A 158 3.21 -12.47 22.28
CA ILE A 158 3.94 -11.22 22.10
C ILE A 158 3.83 -10.43 23.39
N VAL A 159 4.96 -10.25 24.08
CA VAL A 159 5.05 -9.50 25.33
C VAL A 159 5.69 -8.15 25.03
N ASN A 160 4.96 -7.05 25.25
CA ASN A 160 5.55 -5.72 25.18
C ASN A 160 6.29 -5.41 26.49
N CYS A 161 7.62 -5.25 26.42
CA CYS A 161 8.49 -4.99 27.57
C CYS A 161 8.87 -3.50 27.71
N GLU A 162 8.17 -2.59 27.04
CA GLU A 162 8.44 -1.16 27.19
C GLU A 162 8.14 -0.66 28.62
N PRO A 163 9.03 0.15 29.22
CA PRO A 163 8.72 0.83 30.46
C PRO A 163 7.57 1.85 30.23
N LYS A 164 6.59 1.84 31.12
CA LYS A 164 5.47 2.80 31.15
C LYS A 164 5.93 4.21 31.48
#